data_AF-A0A075TZZ5-F1
#
_entry.id   AF-A0A075TZZ5-F1
#
_cell.length_a   1.000
_cell.length_b   1.000
_cell.length_c   1.000
_cell.angle_alpha   90.00
_cell.angle_beta   90.00
_cell.angle_gamma   90.00
#
_symmetry.space_group_name_H-M   'P 1'
#
loop_
_entity.id
_entity.type
_entity.pdbx_description
1 polymer ?
#
loop_
_entity_poly.entity_id
_entity_poly.type
_entity_poly.pdbx_seq_one_letter_code
_entity_poly.pdbx_strand_id
1 'polypeptide(L)'
;MKKTKQQELLSLFDQAITDVGVETELGQFLTYSKEHVLDKSFKGIELMAFPDRISRIVRKHQMGVPISVTLLMAAVNKRSILSGFGLGFWKI
;
A
#
# COMPACT_ATOMS: atom_id res chain seq x y z
N MET A 1 -5.61 -19.93 -13.91
CA MET A 1 -5.05 -18.65 -14.40
C MET A 1 -4.27 -17.99 -13.26
N LYS A 2 -2.99 -17.64 -13.44
CA LYS A 2 -2.25 -16.86 -12.43
C LYS A 2 -2.82 -15.44 -12.39
N LYS A 3 -3.21 -14.95 -11.20
CA LYS A 3 -3.58 -13.53 -11.03
C LYS A 3 -2.37 -12.67 -11.41
N THR A 4 -2.61 -11.53 -12.04
CA THR A 4 -1.53 -10.58 -12.28
C THR A 4 -1.09 -9.97 -10.95
N LYS A 5 0.18 -9.55 -10.83
CA LYS A 5 0.69 -8.85 -9.63
C LYS A 5 -0.10 -7.59 -9.27
N GLN A 6 -0.90 -7.06 -10.20
CA GLN A 6 -1.81 -5.94 -9.94
C GLN A 6 -3.12 -6.42 -9.32
N GLN A 7 -3.71 -7.49 -9.84
CA GLN A 7 -4.90 -8.12 -9.26
C GLN A 7 -4.64 -8.63 -7.83
N GLU A 8 -3.45 -9.17 -7.57
CA GLU A 8 -3.04 -9.59 -6.22
C GLU A 8 -2.96 -8.40 -5.26
N LEU A 9 -2.35 -7.29 -5.68
CA LEU A 9 -2.26 -6.08 -4.86
C LEU A 9 -3.65 -5.47 -4.58
N LEU A 10 -4.52 -5.40 -5.59
CA LEU A 10 -5.89 -4.91 -5.41
C LEU A 10 -6.68 -5.78 -4.45
N SER A 11 -6.50 -7.10 -4.51
CA SER A 11 -7.12 -8.03 -3.57
C SER A 11 -6.64 -7.81 -2.14
N LEU A 12 -5.36 -7.47 -1.93
CA LEU A 12 -4.82 -7.13 -0.61
C LEU A 12 -5.39 -5.80 -0.09
N PHE A 13 -5.61 -4.81 -0.97
CA PHE A 13 -6.33 -3.59 -0.60
C PHE A 13 -7.75 -3.88 -0.15
N ASP A 14 -8.50 -4.67 -0.91
CA ASP A 14 -9.89 -5.03 -0.57
C ASP A 14 -9.99 -5.73 0.78
N GLN A 15 -9.09 -6.67 1.04
CA GLN A 15 -9.05 -7.38 2.31
C GLN A 15 -8.69 -6.44 3.47
N ALA A 16 -7.68 -5.59 3.29
CA ALA A 16 -7.27 -4.63 4.31
C ALA A 16 -8.36 -3.60 4.62
N ILE A 17 -9.07 -3.09 3.60
CA ILE A 17 -10.21 -2.16 3.78
C ILE A 17 -11.35 -2.83 4.54
N THR A 18 -11.66 -4.10 4.21
CA THR A 18 -12.70 -4.87 4.88
C THR A 18 -12.37 -5.07 6.36
N ASP A 19 -11.13 -5.45 6.68
CA ASP A 19 -10.71 -5.74 8.06
C ASP A 19 -10.65 -4.49 8.96
N VAL A 20 -10.36 -3.31 8.39
CA VAL A 20 -10.28 -2.06 9.15
C VAL A 20 -11.60 -1.28 9.18
N GLY A 21 -12.55 -1.59 8.30
CA GLY A 21 -13.79 -0.82 8.11
C GLY A 21 -13.58 0.39 7.19
N VAL A 22 -14.42 0.53 6.16
CA VAL A 22 -14.31 1.56 5.11
C VAL A 22 -14.53 2.98 5.64
N GLU A 23 -15.30 3.09 6.72
CA GLU A 23 -15.63 4.34 7.41
C GLU A 23 -14.50 4.87 8.29
N THR A 24 -13.51 4.03 8.63
CA THR A 24 -12.38 4.46 9.46
C THR A 24 -11.41 5.33 8.67
N GLU A 25 -10.64 6.19 9.36
CA GLU A 25 -9.59 7.00 8.71
C GLU A 25 -8.58 6.12 7.95
N LEU A 26 -8.29 4.92 8.48
CA LEU A 26 -7.42 3.96 7.81
C LEU A 26 -8.11 3.36 6.57
N GLY A 27 -9.38 2.95 6.67
CA GLY A 27 -10.16 2.45 5.53
C GLY A 27 -10.32 3.45 4.40
N GLN A 28 -10.58 4.72 4.72
CA GLN A 28 -10.65 5.81 3.76
C GLN A 28 -9.29 6.04 3.07
N PHE A 29 -8.19 6.06 3.84
CA PHE A 29 -6.84 6.18 3.28
C PHE A 29 -6.48 5.00 2.35
N LEU A 30 -6.83 3.77 2.74
CA LEU A 30 -6.59 2.59 1.93
C LEU A 30 -7.44 2.59 0.65
N THR A 31 -8.69 3.06 0.73
CA THR A 31 -9.58 3.22 -0.43
C THR A 31 -9.02 4.23 -1.42
N TYR A 32 -8.63 5.42 -0.94
CA TYR A 32 -7.95 6.42 -1.75
C TYR A 32 -6.69 5.86 -2.42
N SER A 33 -5.85 5.16 -1.65
CA SER A 33 -4.60 4.59 -2.17
C SER A 33 -4.86 3.49 -3.22
N LYS A 34 -5.91 2.68 -3.04
CA LYS A 34 -6.32 1.65 -4.01
C LYS A 34 -6.69 2.27 -5.36
N GLU A 35 -7.45 3.37 -5.36
CA GLU A 35 -7.82 4.10 -6.58
C GLU A 35 -6.57 4.63 -7.31
N HIS A 36 -5.61 5.18 -6.58
CA HIS A 36 -4.37 5.70 -7.15
C HIS A 36 -3.46 4.59 -7.72
N VAL A 37 -3.54 3.38 -7.15
CA VAL A 37 -2.84 2.20 -7.69
C VAL A 37 -3.40 1.80 -9.06
N LEU A 38 -4.71 2.00 -9.30
CA LEU A 38 -5.35 1.72 -10.57
C LEU A 38 -4.93 2.71 -11.66
N ASP A 39 -4.78 3.99 -11.29
CA ASP A 39 -4.44 5.07 -12.24
C ASP A 39 -2.94 5.21 -12.53
N LYS A 40 -2.10 4.28 -12.04
CA LYS A 40 -0.62 4.30 -12.18
C LYS A 40 0.05 5.57 -11.62
N SER A 41 -0.69 6.40 -10.88
CA SER A 41 -0.19 7.58 -10.16
C SER A 41 0.48 7.21 -8.84
N PHE A 42 0.17 6.02 -8.30
CA PHE A 42 0.80 5.47 -7.10
C PHE A 42 2.26 5.05 -7.33
N LYS A 43 3.16 6.03 -7.38
CA LYS A 43 4.59 5.90 -7.65
C LYS A 43 5.38 6.89 -6.81
N GLY A 44 6.70 6.65 -6.70
CA GLY A 44 7.62 7.60 -6.09
C GLY A 44 7.31 7.86 -4.61
N ILE A 45 7.14 9.14 -4.26
CA ILE A 45 7.00 9.60 -2.86
C ILE A 45 5.76 9.00 -2.18
N GLU A 46 4.64 8.86 -2.88
CA GLU A 46 3.41 8.30 -2.29
C GLU A 46 3.59 6.84 -1.88
N LEU A 47 4.30 6.06 -2.70
CA LEU A 47 4.63 4.67 -2.44
C LEU A 47 5.59 4.53 -1.25
N MET A 48 6.57 5.44 -1.14
CA MET A 48 7.52 5.49 -0.03
C MET A 48 6.87 5.93 1.28
N ALA A 49 5.93 6.88 1.22
CA ALA A 49 5.22 7.41 2.39
C ALA A 49 4.06 6.52 2.85
N PHE A 50 3.66 5.51 2.07
CA PHE A 50 2.51 4.66 2.36
C PHE A 50 2.62 3.92 3.71
N PRO A 51 3.72 3.21 4.04
CA PRO A 51 3.88 2.55 5.33
C PRO A 51 3.87 3.53 6.51
N ASP A 52 4.47 4.70 6.33
CA ASP A 52 4.57 5.73 7.36
C ASP A 52 3.20 6.35 7.67
N ARG A 53 2.38 6.59 6.64
CA ARG A 53 1.02 7.10 6.79
C ARG A 53 0.13 6.09 7.53
N ILE A 54 0.20 4.80 7.20
CA ILE A 54 -0.49 3.75 7.95
C ILE A 54 -0.06 3.77 9.42
N SER A 55 1.26 3.75 9.68
CA SER A 55 1.81 3.75 11.04
C SER A 55 1.42 4.98 11.86
N ARG A 56 1.16 6.12 11.20
CA ARG A 56 0.67 7.35 11.84
C ARG A 56 -0.80 7.23 12.24
N ILE A 57 -1.66 6.76 11.33
CA ILE A 57 -3.10 6.60 11.59
C ILE A 57 -3.32 5.57 12.69
N VAL A 58 -2.62 4.43 12.64
CA VAL A 58 -2.68 3.38 13.65
C VAL A 58 -2.32 3.91 15.04
N ARG A 59 -1.21 4.66 15.16
CA ARG A 59 -0.78 5.26 16.44
C ARG A 59 -1.76 6.31 16.95
N LYS A 60 -2.29 7.16 16.07
CA LYS A 60 -3.25 8.21 16.42
C LYS A 60 -4.50 7.63 17.10
N HIS A 61 -4.99 6.50 16.60
CA HIS A 61 -6.22 5.85 17.09
C HIS A 61 -5.95 4.70 18.07
N GLN A 62 -4.70 4.42 18.43
CA GLN A 62 -4.31 3.29 19.28
C GLN A 62 -4.90 1.94 18.82
N MET A 63 -5.04 1.77 17.50
CA MET A 63 -5.63 0.58 16.91
C MET A 63 -4.57 -0.53 16.78
N GLY A 64 -5.01 -1.79 16.90
CA GLY A 64 -4.21 -2.92 16.42
C GLY A 64 -4.06 -2.86 14.89
N VAL A 65 -2.98 -3.42 14.35
CA VAL A 65 -2.78 -3.53 12.89
C VAL A 65 -3.24 -4.93 12.45
N PRO A 66 -4.30 -5.05 11.64
CA PRO A 66 -4.69 -6.34 11.09
C PRO A 66 -3.60 -6.94 10.21
N ILE A 67 -3.50 -8.27 10.19
CA ILE A 67 -2.51 -9.00 9.39
C ILE A 67 -2.63 -8.62 7.89
N SER A 68 -3.85 -8.40 7.39
CA SER A 68 -4.10 -7.95 6.02
C SER A 68 -3.43 -6.62 5.69
N VAL A 69 -3.45 -5.66 6.62
CA VAL A 69 -2.76 -4.37 6.48
C VAL A 69 -1.24 -4.57 6.46
N THR A 70 -0.70 -5.45 7.31
CA THR A 70 0.74 -5.79 7.29
C THR A 70 1.16 -6.44 5.97
N LEU A 71 0.36 -7.37 5.44
CA LEU A 71 0.61 -8.02 4.15
C LEU A 71 0.55 -7.02 3.00
N LEU A 72 -0.41 -6.09 3.03
CA LEU A 72 -0.52 -5.00 2.06
C LEU A 72 0.73 -4.10 2.08
N MET A 73 1.19 -3.68 3.27
CA MET A 73 2.42 -2.89 3.41
C MET A 73 3.63 -3.62 2.83
N ALA A 74 3.78 -4.91 3.12
CA ALA A 74 4.87 -5.72 2.59
C ALA A 74 4.82 -5.83 1.06
N ALA A 75 3.62 -5.98 0.47
CA ALA A 75 3.44 -6.02 -0.97
C ALA A 75 3.77 -4.67 -1.65
N VAL A 76 3.35 -3.56 -1.04
CA VAL A 76 3.66 -2.21 -1.52
C VAL A 76 5.16 -1.92 -1.43
N ASN A 77 5.81 -2.26 -0.32
CA ASN A 77 7.26 -2.10 -0.16
C ASN A 77 8.06 -2.93 -1.17
N LYS A 78 7.67 -4.19 -1.42
CA LYS A 78 8.30 -5.01 -2.46
C LYS A 78 8.16 -4.39 -3.85
N ARG A 79 7.02 -3.78 -4.18
CA ARG A 79 6.85 -3.03 -5.43
C ARG A 79 7.78 -1.82 -5.47
N SER A 80 7.88 -1.05 -4.38
CA SER A 80 8.76 0.12 -4.29
C SER A 80 10.21 -0.23 -4.58
N ILE A 81 10.73 -1.29 -3.96
CA ILE A 81 12.09 -1.78 -4.18
C ILE A 81 12.31 -2.18 -5.64
N LEU A 82 11.34 -2.88 -6.25
CA LEU A 82 11.44 -3.30 -7.66
C LEU A 82 11.26 -2.15 -8.66
N SER A 83 10.55 -1.08 -8.30
CA SER A 83 10.43 0.14 -9.12
C SER A 83 11.52 1.18 -8.86
N GLY A 84 12.20 1.10 -7.71
CA GLY A 84 13.22 2.03 -7.22
C GLY A 84 14.67 1.60 -7.48
N PHE A 85 14.92 0.33 -7.80
CA PHE A 85 16.24 -0.15 -8.27
C PHE A 85 16.55 0.23 -9.74
N GLY A 86 15.85 1.23 -10.30
CA GLY A 86 16.07 1.77 -11.64
C GLY A 86 16.51 3.23 -11.67
N LEU A 87 16.78 3.86 -10.52
CA LEU A 87 17.27 5.24 -10.45
C LEU A 87 18.42 5.33 -9.44
N GLY A 88 19.65 5.02 -9.85
CA GLY A 88 20.79 5.58 -9.11
C GLY A 88 22.16 4.88 -9.05
N PHE A 89 22.53 3.90 -9.90
CA PHE A 89 23.95 3.50 -10.00
C PHE A 89 24.39 3.23 -11.45
N TRP A 90 25.22 4.17 -11.96
CA TRP A 90 26.24 4.14 -13.05
C TRP A 90 25.83 3.59 -14.43
N LYS A 91 26.06 4.21 -15.61
CA LYS A 91 26.98 5.26 -16.09
C LYS A 91 28.30 5.39 -15.33
N ILE A 92 29.16 4.39 -15.52
CA ILE A 92 30.56 4.48 -15.98
C ILE A 92 30.85 3.17 -16.72
#